data_AF-A0AAV2IMC6-F1
#
_entry.id   AF-A0AAV2IMC6-F1
#
_cell.length_a   1.000
_cell.length_b   1.000
_cell.length_c   1.000
_cell.angle_alpha   90.00
_cell.angle_beta   90.00
_cell.angle_gamma   90.00
#
_symmetry.space_group_name_H-M   'P 1'
#
loop_
_entity.id
_entity.type
_entity.pdbx_description
1 polymer ?
#
loop_
_entity_poly.entity_id
_entity_poly.type
_entity_poly.pdbx_seq_one_letter_code
_entity_poly.pdbx_strand_id
1 'polypeptide(L)'
;MPADGEERFVTKADPSLSLHTEPSEGDLVFLPVANHDAWIYSAHFDTQPENISKALVRVFGVARYTSDPVFCHFLNDERKVISGPGQRRFIRDAHSKKYVAAFFDCPIGPLVSPKFVTVTYNKTDEPAHWVAIHHPRPLARNFTVCYAALFDYNRTSQLIQSIEINRVLGAQHFYVYNYSVSPATDAVLRHYQKLGLLTVMQWRLPTLEVWYYAQNLAINDCVYRNRIASQFVVIQDTDEFIIPKQHDSWAELLHAVQSEFYHRPNITANTPLASFVVETTYFHGMPSAEIWKGLMVNFSINAEDEKFLKDNDVIPFLFVQRKDYVYKYNSRVKTIVRPEHVYN
;
A
#
# COMPACT_ATOMS: atom_id res chain seq x y z
N MET A 1 19.48 44.80 -39.22
CA MET A 1 19.14 43.39 -39.50
C MET A 1 20.43 42.70 -39.90
N PRO A 2 20.92 41.79 -39.05
CA PRO A 2 20.79 40.38 -39.39
C PRO A 2 20.24 39.53 -38.24
N ALA A 3 19.69 38.38 -38.64
CA ALA A 3 19.17 37.31 -37.82
C ALA A 3 20.21 36.19 -37.64
N ASP A 4 19.84 35.28 -36.74
CA ASP A 4 20.25 33.87 -36.62
C ASP A 4 21.55 33.52 -35.87
N GLY A 5 21.35 32.99 -34.65
CA GLY A 5 21.42 31.54 -34.48
C GLY A 5 22.69 30.98 -33.85
N GLU A 6 22.70 30.81 -32.53
CA GLU A 6 23.31 29.67 -31.81
C GLU A 6 22.92 29.76 -30.32
N GLU A 7 21.76 29.19 -29.94
CA GLU A 7 21.42 28.97 -28.53
C GLU A 7 22.27 27.80 -27.99
N ARG A 8 23.33 28.17 -27.26
CA ARG A 8 24.15 27.25 -26.48
C ARG A 8 23.31 26.63 -25.36
N PHE A 9 23.35 25.30 -25.26
CA PHE A 9 22.86 24.53 -24.11
C PHE A 9 23.49 25.07 -22.82
N VAL A 10 22.68 25.66 -21.96
CA VAL A 10 23.09 26.05 -20.61
C VAL A 10 22.94 24.83 -19.69
N THR A 11 24.06 24.16 -19.45
CA THR A 11 24.22 23.27 -18.29
C THR A 11 24.42 24.15 -17.06
N LYS A 12 23.45 24.19 -16.15
CA LYS A 12 23.67 24.68 -14.79
C LYS A 12 23.72 23.46 -13.86
N ALA A 13 24.86 23.27 -13.22
CA ALA A 13 25.04 22.29 -12.16
C ALA A 13 24.89 22.97 -10.79
N ASP A 14 24.03 22.35 -9.96
CA ASP A 14 24.07 22.17 -8.51
C ASP A 14 23.96 23.39 -7.57
N PRO A 15 22.95 23.37 -6.66
CA PRO A 15 23.28 23.57 -5.26
C PRO A 15 22.54 22.57 -4.33
N SER A 16 23.29 21.58 -3.86
CA SER A 16 23.19 20.96 -2.54
C SER A 16 21.80 20.49 -2.09
N LEU A 17 21.37 19.35 -2.61
CA LEU A 17 20.54 18.41 -1.84
C LEU A 17 21.33 17.10 -1.76
N SER A 18 21.47 16.52 -0.57
CA SER A 18 22.16 15.26 -0.34
C SER A 18 21.44 14.10 -1.05
N LEU A 19 21.69 13.95 -2.35
CA LEU A 19 21.23 12.85 -3.21
C LEU A 19 22.01 11.54 -2.95
N HIS A 20 22.81 11.47 -1.90
CA HIS A 20 23.77 10.39 -1.67
C HIS A 20 23.18 9.16 -0.97
N THR A 21 21.94 9.20 -0.52
CA THR A 21 21.25 8.05 0.08
C THR A 21 19.77 8.10 -0.24
N GLU A 22 19.23 7.04 -0.84
CA GLU A 22 17.78 6.83 -0.84
C GLU A 22 17.32 6.86 0.63
N PRO A 23 16.35 7.72 1.00
CA PRO A 23 15.82 7.72 2.35
C PRO A 23 15.33 6.31 2.68
N SER A 24 15.55 5.87 3.93
CA SER A 24 14.98 4.61 4.38
C SER A 24 13.46 4.67 4.21
N GLU A 25 12.80 3.53 3.96
CA GLU A 25 11.34 3.52 3.76
C GLU A 25 10.57 4.16 4.93
N GLY A 26 11.16 4.14 6.14
CA GLY A 26 10.62 4.77 7.34
C GLY A 26 10.80 6.29 7.42
N ASP A 27 11.58 6.93 6.54
CA ASP A 27 11.87 8.38 6.60
C ASP A 27 11.14 9.19 5.52
N LEU A 28 10.28 8.55 4.73
CA LEU A 28 9.53 9.21 3.67
C LEU A 28 8.55 10.24 4.23
N VAL A 29 8.44 11.38 3.53
CA VAL A 29 7.54 12.48 3.85
C VAL A 29 6.86 12.98 2.59
N PHE A 30 5.70 13.61 2.75
CA PHE A 30 5.06 14.31 1.64
C PHE A 30 5.83 15.59 1.31
N LEU A 31 6.27 15.71 0.07
CA LEU A 31 7.07 16.81 -0.45
C LEU A 31 6.18 17.73 -1.29
N PRO A 32 6.18 19.06 -1.04
CA PRO A 32 5.36 19.99 -1.79
C PRO A 32 5.86 20.12 -3.24
N VAL A 33 4.90 20.21 -4.17
CA VAL A 33 5.15 20.50 -5.58
C VAL A 33 5.22 22.01 -5.77
N ALA A 34 6.38 22.59 -5.48
CA ALA A 34 6.63 24.04 -5.50
C ALA A 34 5.49 24.81 -4.79
N ASN A 35 4.90 25.82 -5.46
CA ASN A 35 3.83 26.66 -4.90
C ASN A 35 2.42 26.17 -5.27
N HIS A 36 2.25 24.90 -5.66
CA HIS A 36 0.97 24.35 -6.07
C HIS A 36 0.26 23.58 -4.96
N ASP A 37 -1.07 23.44 -5.10
CA ASP A 37 -1.96 22.66 -4.24
C ASP A 37 -1.74 21.13 -4.41
N ALA A 38 -0.49 20.67 -4.29
CA ALA A 38 -0.08 19.28 -4.49
C ALA A 38 1.19 18.89 -3.70
N TRP A 39 1.24 17.63 -3.27
CA TRP A 39 2.38 17.00 -2.61
C TRP A 39 2.61 15.61 -3.16
N ILE A 40 3.87 15.24 -3.37
CA ILE A 40 4.31 13.90 -3.81
C ILE A 40 4.95 13.15 -2.63
N TYR A 41 4.80 11.84 -2.60
CA TYR A 41 5.24 10.99 -1.47
C TYR A 41 6.22 9.90 -1.91
N SER A 42 5.88 9.16 -2.96
CA SER A 42 6.69 8.04 -3.46
C SER A 42 6.60 7.96 -4.98
N ALA A 43 7.56 7.27 -5.60
CA ALA A 43 7.59 7.06 -7.03
C ALA A 43 7.90 5.60 -7.34
N HIS A 44 7.17 5.00 -8.27
CA HIS A 44 7.28 3.58 -8.58
C HIS A 44 7.48 3.38 -10.07
N PHE A 45 8.47 2.57 -10.44
CA PHE A 45 8.66 2.14 -11.81
C PHE A 45 7.53 1.16 -12.18
N ASP A 46 6.73 1.52 -13.18
CA ASP A 46 5.56 0.77 -13.64
C ASP A 46 5.80 0.32 -15.09
N THR A 47 6.11 -0.96 -15.24
CA THR A 47 6.19 -1.63 -16.53
C THR A 47 5.21 -2.78 -16.58
N GLN A 48 4.41 -2.82 -17.63
CA GLN A 48 3.75 -4.05 -18.02
C GLN A 48 4.79 -4.97 -18.66
N PRO A 49 4.97 -6.23 -18.19
CA PRO A 49 5.95 -7.17 -18.76
C PRO A 49 5.83 -7.30 -20.29
N GLU A 50 4.62 -7.17 -20.80
CA GLU A 50 4.24 -7.31 -22.22
C GLU A 50 4.57 -6.06 -23.07
N ASN A 51 4.86 -4.90 -22.45
CA ASN A 51 4.89 -3.62 -23.18
C ASN A 51 5.86 -2.58 -22.60
N ILE A 52 7.16 -2.83 -22.78
CA ILE A 52 8.25 -1.93 -22.36
C ILE A 52 8.12 -0.52 -22.95
N SER A 53 7.55 -0.37 -24.16
CA SER A 53 7.38 0.96 -24.78
C SER A 53 6.35 1.85 -24.08
N LYS A 54 5.58 1.29 -23.13
CA LYS A 54 4.64 2.01 -22.25
C LYS A 54 5.16 2.15 -20.82
N ALA A 55 6.45 1.89 -20.57
CA ALA A 55 7.07 2.10 -19.27
C ALA A 55 6.85 3.54 -18.76
N LEU A 56 6.42 3.65 -17.51
CA LEU A 56 6.24 4.93 -16.85
C LEU A 56 6.75 4.86 -15.41
N VAL A 57 7.06 6.01 -14.84
CA VAL A 57 7.15 6.15 -13.39
C VAL A 57 5.84 6.72 -12.90
N ARG A 58 5.20 6.05 -11.94
CA ARG A 58 4.00 6.54 -11.28
C ARG A 58 4.40 7.20 -9.97
N VAL A 59 4.22 8.50 -9.88
CA VAL A 59 4.46 9.28 -8.66
C VAL A 59 3.15 9.38 -7.89
N PHE A 60 3.18 9.03 -6.61
CA PHE A 60 2.03 8.96 -5.72
C PHE A 60 2.02 10.20 -4.86
N GLY A 61 0.85 10.77 -4.62
CA GLY A 61 0.72 11.98 -3.84
C GLY A 61 -0.71 12.36 -3.52
N VAL A 62 -0.88 13.55 -2.96
CA VAL A 62 -2.18 14.19 -2.75
C VAL A 62 -2.20 15.51 -3.49
N ALA A 63 -3.30 15.80 -4.18
CA ALA A 63 -3.43 17.03 -4.94
C ALA A 63 -4.88 17.49 -5.02
N ARG A 64 -5.07 18.78 -5.27
CA ARG A 64 -6.39 19.32 -5.59
C ARG A 64 -6.84 18.83 -6.95
N TYR A 65 -8.14 18.56 -7.09
CA TYR A 65 -8.74 18.16 -8.36
C TYR A 65 -8.77 19.35 -9.33
N THR A 66 -7.75 19.42 -10.20
CA THR A 66 -7.65 20.41 -11.28
C THR A 66 -7.27 19.71 -12.58
N SER A 67 -7.42 20.41 -13.71
CA SER A 67 -7.04 19.92 -15.04
C SER A 67 -5.71 20.50 -15.53
N ASP A 68 -4.98 21.21 -14.66
CA ASP A 68 -3.72 21.84 -15.02
C ASP A 68 -2.72 20.79 -15.55
N PRO A 69 -1.91 21.15 -16.56
CA PRO A 69 -0.87 20.28 -17.06
C PRO A 69 0.16 20.00 -15.97
N VAL A 70 0.82 18.85 -16.08
CA VAL A 70 1.95 18.48 -15.23
C VAL A 70 3.12 18.05 -16.10
N PHE A 71 4.33 18.36 -15.64
CA PHE A 71 5.57 17.97 -16.28
C PHE A 71 6.38 17.13 -15.32
N CYS A 72 6.98 16.07 -15.84
CA CYS A 72 7.84 15.19 -15.08
C CYS A 72 9.29 15.47 -15.43
N HIS A 73 10.13 15.51 -14.42
CA HIS A 73 11.57 15.68 -14.57
C HIS A 73 12.26 14.47 -13.97
N PHE A 74 13.15 13.86 -14.73
CA PHE A 74 13.92 12.69 -14.35
C PHE A 74 15.39 13.06 -14.19
N LEU A 75 16.00 12.56 -13.12
CA LEU A 75 17.44 12.66 -12.89
C LEU A 75 18.07 11.28 -13.09
N ASN A 76 19.04 11.20 -13.99
CA ASN A 76 19.85 10.00 -14.22
C ASN A 76 21.18 10.03 -13.43
N ASP A 77 21.96 8.96 -13.55
CA ASP A 77 23.26 8.82 -12.85
C ASP A 77 24.28 9.91 -13.25
N GLU A 78 24.17 10.45 -14.47
CA GLU A 78 25.02 11.53 -14.99
C GLU A 78 24.58 12.93 -14.52
N ARG A 79 23.60 13.01 -13.61
CA ARG A 79 22.97 14.25 -13.13
C ARG A 79 22.31 15.08 -14.25
N LYS A 80 21.97 14.45 -15.36
CA LYS A 80 21.24 15.08 -16.46
C LYS A 80 19.74 15.04 -16.16
N VAL A 81 19.11 16.21 -16.21
CA VAL A 81 17.66 16.35 -16.09
C VAL A 81 17.01 16.15 -17.45
N ILE A 82 16.07 15.22 -17.54
CA ILE A 82 15.27 14.97 -18.74
C ILE A 82 13.81 15.21 -18.39
N SER A 83 13.15 16.07 -19.15
CA SER A 83 11.80 16.55 -18.83
C SER A 83 10.81 16.17 -19.93
N GLY A 84 9.60 15.77 -19.53
CA GLY A 84 8.54 15.38 -20.45
C GLY A 84 7.15 15.70 -19.89
N PRO A 85 6.11 15.67 -20.73
CA PRO A 85 4.74 15.82 -20.26
C PRO A 85 4.35 14.63 -19.37
N GLY A 86 3.67 14.90 -18.27
CA GLY A 86 3.05 13.88 -17.40
C GLY A 86 1.54 13.87 -17.54
N GLN A 87 0.90 12.86 -16.95
CA GLN A 87 -0.55 12.79 -16.80
C GLN A 87 -0.90 12.68 -15.32
N ARG A 88 -1.92 13.41 -14.89
CA ARG A 88 -2.43 13.33 -13.53
C ARG A 88 -3.74 12.56 -13.51
N ARG A 89 -3.85 11.60 -12.61
CA ARG A 89 -5.05 10.80 -12.36
C ARG A 89 -5.36 10.83 -10.87
N PHE A 90 -6.63 10.64 -10.55
CA PHE A 90 -7.12 10.75 -9.18
C PHE A 90 -7.88 9.50 -8.80
N ILE A 91 -7.70 9.05 -7.55
CA ILE A 91 -8.58 8.05 -6.97
C ILE A 91 -9.93 8.74 -6.73
N ARG A 92 -11.01 8.13 -7.25
CA ARG A 92 -12.37 8.65 -7.12
C ARG A 92 -12.92 8.38 -5.72
N ASP A 93 -12.45 9.16 -4.76
CA ASP A 93 -12.70 8.98 -3.33
C ASP A 93 -12.65 10.34 -2.59
N ALA A 94 -13.24 11.37 -3.19
CA ALA A 94 -13.08 12.73 -2.68
C ALA A 94 -13.90 13.01 -1.40
N HIS A 95 -15.09 12.41 -1.25
CA HIS A 95 -15.98 12.63 -0.10
C HIS A 95 -16.10 14.10 0.35
N SER A 96 -16.29 15.00 -0.62
CA SER A 96 -16.39 16.46 -0.41
C SER A 96 -15.16 17.12 0.23
N LYS A 97 -13.99 16.46 0.17
CA LYS A 97 -12.71 16.99 0.61
C LYS A 97 -12.02 17.79 -0.50
N LYS A 98 -11.17 18.74 -0.10
CA LYS A 98 -10.47 19.66 -1.02
C LYS A 98 -9.38 18.93 -1.82
N TYR A 99 -8.67 18.01 -1.17
CA TYR A 99 -7.58 17.25 -1.77
C TYR A 99 -7.98 15.77 -1.90
N VAL A 100 -7.39 15.13 -2.91
CA VAL A 100 -7.62 13.72 -3.24
C VAL A 100 -6.29 13.01 -3.45
N ALA A 101 -6.30 11.70 -3.27
CA ALA A 101 -5.18 10.86 -3.68
C ALA A 101 -4.98 10.96 -5.20
N ALA A 102 -3.73 11.19 -5.60
CA ALA A 102 -3.34 11.46 -6.98
C ALA A 102 -2.17 10.58 -7.41
N PHE A 103 -2.19 10.22 -8.69
CA PHE A 103 -1.11 9.58 -9.41
C PHE A 103 -0.64 10.53 -10.51
N PHE A 104 0.65 10.82 -10.55
CA PHE A 104 1.30 11.53 -11.64
C PHE A 104 2.06 10.48 -12.47
N ASP A 105 1.47 10.08 -13.58
CA ASP A 105 2.08 9.16 -14.53
C ASP A 105 3.07 9.91 -15.39
N CYS A 106 4.33 9.52 -15.28
CA CYS A 106 5.46 10.12 -15.97
C CYS A 106 6.00 9.12 -17.00
N PRO A 107 5.63 9.23 -18.28
CA PRO A 107 6.16 8.36 -19.33
C PRO A 107 7.68 8.48 -19.41
N ILE A 108 8.36 7.34 -19.43
CA ILE A 108 9.83 7.28 -19.44
C ILE A 108 10.34 7.39 -20.89
N GLY A 109 9.59 6.89 -21.87
CA GLY A 109 10.03 6.88 -23.27
C GLY A 109 11.32 6.05 -23.43
N PRO A 110 12.35 6.53 -24.16
CA PRO A 110 13.61 5.80 -24.37
C PRO A 110 14.60 5.92 -23.21
N LEU A 111 14.24 6.59 -22.11
CA LEU A 111 15.13 6.77 -20.96
C LEU A 111 15.51 5.42 -20.35
N VAL A 112 16.82 5.20 -20.20
CA VAL A 112 17.35 4.02 -19.52
C VAL A 112 17.57 4.37 -18.05
N SER A 113 16.81 3.71 -17.16
CA SER A 113 17.00 3.68 -15.70
C SER A 113 17.08 5.04 -14.99
N PRO A 114 16.00 5.85 -14.97
CA PRO A 114 15.96 7.04 -14.10
C PRO A 114 16.03 6.63 -12.61
N LYS A 115 16.75 7.42 -11.80
CA LYS A 115 16.90 7.18 -10.35
C LYS A 115 15.98 8.03 -9.50
N PHE A 116 15.78 9.28 -9.91
CA PHE A 116 14.90 10.20 -9.21
C PHE A 116 13.91 10.83 -10.19
N VAL A 117 12.75 11.16 -9.67
CA VAL A 117 11.70 11.88 -10.39
C VAL A 117 11.15 13.01 -9.53
N THR A 118 10.64 14.01 -10.20
CA THR A 118 9.87 15.10 -9.60
C THR A 118 8.84 15.60 -10.60
N VAL A 119 7.87 16.35 -10.11
CA VAL A 119 6.73 16.84 -10.89
C VAL A 119 6.63 18.34 -10.70
N THR A 120 6.27 19.05 -11.75
CA THR A 120 5.94 20.49 -11.75
C THR A 120 4.65 20.74 -12.54
N TYR A 121 4.11 21.96 -12.45
CA TYR A 121 2.93 22.36 -13.22
C TYR A 121 3.30 23.16 -14.49
N ASN A 122 4.48 23.78 -14.53
CA ASN A 122 5.05 24.33 -15.75
C ASN A 122 6.41 23.71 -16.07
N LYS A 123 6.67 23.47 -17.35
CA LYS A 123 7.93 22.85 -17.84
C LYS A 123 9.19 23.59 -17.38
N THR A 124 9.10 24.90 -17.20
CA THR A 124 10.23 25.78 -16.85
C THR A 124 10.39 25.98 -15.35
N ASP A 125 9.47 25.45 -14.52
CA ASP A 125 9.59 25.57 -13.07
C ASP A 125 10.81 24.80 -12.59
N GLU A 126 11.60 25.41 -11.70
CA GLU A 126 12.71 24.72 -11.07
C GLU A 126 12.18 23.67 -10.08
N PRO A 127 12.60 22.39 -10.19
CA PRO A 127 12.12 21.36 -9.29
C PRO A 127 12.62 21.57 -7.85
N ALA A 128 11.68 21.61 -6.91
CA ALA A 128 12.00 21.87 -5.50
C ALA A 128 12.55 20.63 -4.76
N HIS A 129 12.00 19.44 -5.05
CA HIS A 129 12.33 18.20 -4.35
C HIS A 129 12.35 17.02 -5.32
N TRP A 130 13.20 16.04 -5.05
CA TRP A 130 13.37 14.83 -5.85
C TRP A 130 12.98 13.60 -5.04
N VAL A 131 12.26 12.68 -5.66
CA VAL A 131 11.82 11.41 -5.05
C VAL A 131 12.56 10.26 -5.72
N ALA A 132 13.14 9.36 -4.92
CA ALA A 132 13.76 8.14 -5.43
C ALA A 132 12.71 7.24 -6.09
N ILE A 133 13.06 6.67 -7.24
CA ILE A 133 12.19 5.77 -7.98
C ILE A 133 12.37 4.36 -7.43
N HIS A 134 11.31 3.81 -6.83
CA HIS A 134 11.27 2.43 -6.42
C HIS A 134 11.19 1.51 -7.63
N HIS A 135 12.24 0.73 -7.84
CA HIS A 135 12.29 -0.33 -8.83
C HIS A 135 11.86 -1.65 -8.18
N PRO A 136 11.05 -2.48 -8.88
CA PRO A 136 10.67 -3.79 -8.37
C PRO A 136 11.89 -4.63 -7.98
N ARG A 137 11.81 -5.29 -6.82
CA ARG A 137 12.84 -6.23 -6.35
C ARG A 137 12.45 -7.66 -6.73
N PRO A 138 13.43 -8.57 -6.86
CA PRO A 138 13.14 -9.99 -7.09
C PRO A 138 12.17 -10.55 -6.05
N LEU A 139 11.40 -11.56 -6.45
CA LEU A 139 10.43 -12.24 -5.58
C LEU A 139 11.11 -12.78 -4.32
N ALA A 140 10.58 -12.36 -3.18
CA ALA A 140 11.10 -12.75 -1.87
C ALA A 140 10.05 -13.46 -1.01
N ARG A 141 8.75 -13.28 -1.31
CA ARG A 141 7.64 -13.64 -0.41
C ARG A 141 6.43 -14.13 -1.19
N ASN A 142 5.69 -15.09 -0.62
CA ASN A 142 4.39 -15.51 -1.11
C ASN A 142 3.31 -14.49 -0.73
N PHE A 143 3.20 -14.15 0.55
CA PHE A 143 2.16 -13.25 1.05
C PHE A 143 2.75 -12.08 1.83
N THR A 144 2.27 -10.88 1.52
CA THR A 144 2.46 -9.67 2.34
C THR A 144 1.10 -9.08 2.72
N VAL A 145 0.95 -8.63 3.96
CA VAL A 145 -0.26 -7.94 4.42
C VAL A 145 -0.03 -6.42 4.38
N CYS A 146 -0.92 -5.71 3.70
CA CYS A 146 -1.00 -4.25 3.70
C CYS A 146 -2.17 -3.83 4.59
N TYR A 147 -1.86 -3.29 5.77
CA TYR A 147 -2.89 -2.74 6.65
C TYR A 147 -3.40 -1.39 6.15
N ALA A 148 -4.66 -1.08 6.44
CA ALA A 148 -5.17 0.28 6.42
C ALA A 148 -4.28 1.24 7.24
N ALA A 149 -4.31 2.52 6.88
CA ALA A 149 -3.54 3.53 7.59
C ALA A 149 -4.02 3.64 9.06
N LEU A 150 -3.07 3.63 10.00
CA LEU A 150 -3.36 3.71 11.43
C LEU A 150 -3.34 5.17 11.87
N PHE A 151 -4.48 5.64 12.37
CA PHE A 151 -4.66 6.98 12.94
C PHE A 151 -5.39 6.85 14.28
N ASP A 152 -4.92 7.58 15.28
CA ASP A 152 -5.41 7.52 16.67
C ASP A 152 -5.55 6.09 17.20
N TYR A 153 -4.58 5.23 16.83
CA TYR A 153 -4.70 3.80 17.04
C TYR A 153 -4.09 3.38 18.39
N ASN A 154 -4.92 2.81 19.27
CA ASN A 154 -4.51 2.35 20.60
C ASN A 154 -4.98 0.91 20.93
N ARG A 155 -5.10 0.05 19.91
CA ARG A 155 -5.52 -1.35 20.09
C ARG A 155 -4.34 -2.31 19.94
N THR A 156 -3.40 -2.20 20.87
CA THR A 156 -2.10 -2.90 20.83
C THR A 156 -2.25 -4.42 20.69
N SER A 157 -3.10 -5.04 21.52
CA SER A 157 -3.30 -6.50 21.51
C SER A 157 -3.98 -6.99 20.23
N GLN A 158 -4.91 -6.19 19.69
CA GLN A 158 -5.53 -6.47 18.39
C GLN A 158 -4.50 -6.48 17.26
N LEU A 159 -3.55 -5.53 17.25
CA LEU A 159 -2.48 -5.50 16.26
C LEU A 159 -1.59 -6.75 16.35
N ILE A 160 -1.17 -7.13 17.57
CA ILE A 160 -0.38 -8.36 17.80
C ILE A 160 -1.15 -9.57 17.27
N GLN A 161 -2.42 -9.72 17.68
CA GLN A 161 -3.26 -10.83 17.25
C GLN A 161 -3.41 -10.87 15.73
N SER A 162 -3.62 -9.71 15.10
CA SER A 162 -3.72 -9.60 13.64
C SER A 162 -2.44 -10.08 12.96
N ILE A 163 -1.27 -9.62 13.41
CA ILE A 163 0.01 -10.03 12.83
C ILE A 163 0.20 -11.54 13.00
N GLU A 164 0.05 -12.08 14.21
CA GLU A 164 0.34 -13.50 14.47
C GLU A 164 -0.63 -14.45 13.75
N ILE A 165 -1.94 -14.15 13.73
CA ILE A 165 -2.90 -14.98 12.98
C ILE A 165 -2.60 -14.97 11.49
N ASN A 166 -2.32 -13.80 10.90
CA ASN A 166 -1.98 -13.72 9.48
C ASN A 166 -0.67 -14.47 9.17
N ARG A 167 0.30 -14.51 10.11
CA ARG A 167 1.51 -15.33 9.96
C ARG A 167 1.20 -16.83 9.93
N VAL A 168 0.31 -17.30 10.81
CA VAL A 168 -0.18 -18.69 10.79
C VAL A 168 -0.83 -19.03 9.44
N LEU A 169 -1.54 -18.08 8.83
CA LEU A 169 -2.18 -18.24 7.52
C LEU A 169 -1.22 -18.18 6.32
N GLY A 170 0.04 -17.77 6.55
CA GLY A 170 1.11 -17.76 5.54
C GLY A 170 1.70 -16.38 5.22
N ALA A 171 1.29 -15.31 5.90
CA ALA A 171 1.91 -13.99 5.74
C ALA A 171 3.38 -14.01 6.17
N GLN A 172 4.25 -13.47 5.33
CA GLN A 172 5.69 -13.41 5.60
C GLN A 172 6.18 -11.99 5.91
N HIS A 173 5.41 -10.97 5.53
CA HIS A 173 5.75 -9.57 5.80
C HIS A 173 4.50 -8.71 5.94
N PHE A 174 4.65 -7.58 6.61
CA PHE A 174 3.58 -6.66 6.92
C PHE A 174 4.00 -5.23 6.58
N TYR A 175 3.04 -4.41 6.19
CA TYR A 175 3.20 -2.97 6.05
C TYR A 175 2.16 -2.24 6.89
N VAL A 176 2.63 -1.24 7.63
CA VAL A 176 1.78 -0.32 8.39
C VAL A 176 2.11 1.10 7.98
N TYR A 177 1.08 1.87 7.64
CA TYR A 177 1.18 3.31 7.41
C TYR A 177 0.76 4.02 8.69
N ASN A 178 1.73 4.54 9.43
CA ASN A 178 1.54 5.10 10.76
C ASN A 178 1.33 6.62 10.66
N TYR A 179 0.08 7.08 10.80
CA TYR A 179 -0.24 8.50 11.02
C TYR A 179 -0.09 8.84 12.50
N SER A 180 -0.78 8.09 13.37
CA SER A 180 -0.60 8.18 14.82
C SER A 180 -1.03 6.91 15.54
N VAL A 181 -0.21 6.48 16.50
CA VAL A 181 -0.41 5.28 17.33
C VAL A 181 -0.02 5.57 18.78
N SER A 182 -0.53 4.79 19.73
CA SER A 182 -0.11 4.90 21.14
C SER A 182 1.34 4.45 21.37
N PRO A 183 2.00 4.89 22.46
CA PRO A 183 3.37 4.46 22.78
C PRO A 183 3.52 2.93 22.91
N ALA A 184 2.50 2.24 23.42
CA ALA A 184 2.48 0.79 23.52
C ALA A 184 2.43 0.13 22.13
N THR A 185 1.57 0.62 21.24
CA THR A 185 1.48 0.14 19.85
C THR A 185 2.79 0.40 19.11
N ASP A 186 3.37 1.60 19.26
CA ASP A 186 4.65 1.98 18.67
C ASP A 186 5.82 1.07 19.11
N ALA A 187 5.84 0.64 20.38
CA ALA A 187 6.80 -0.34 20.87
C ALA A 187 6.64 -1.71 20.18
N VAL A 188 5.40 -2.15 19.95
CA VAL A 188 5.09 -3.39 19.22
C VAL A 188 5.52 -3.30 17.76
N LEU A 189 5.21 -2.17 17.08
CA LEU A 189 5.66 -1.94 15.72
C LEU A 189 7.19 -2.04 15.60
N ARG A 190 7.93 -1.36 16.49
CA ARG A 190 9.40 -1.47 16.53
C ARG A 190 9.90 -2.89 16.78
N HIS A 191 9.22 -3.65 17.64
CA HIS A 191 9.56 -5.04 17.90
C HIS A 191 9.48 -5.88 16.61
N TYR A 192 8.36 -5.81 15.88
CA TYR A 192 8.20 -6.55 14.62
C TYR A 192 9.11 -6.04 13.50
N GLN A 193 9.44 -4.74 13.46
CA GLN A 193 10.46 -4.21 12.56
C GLN A 193 11.84 -4.83 12.83
N LYS A 194 12.24 -4.93 14.11
CA LYS A 194 13.52 -5.56 14.51
C LYS A 194 13.59 -7.04 14.14
N LEU A 195 12.45 -7.74 14.15
CA LEU A 195 12.35 -9.13 13.68
C LEU A 195 12.40 -9.26 12.15
N GLY A 196 12.38 -8.15 11.40
CA GLY A 196 12.35 -8.15 9.94
C GLY A 196 10.99 -8.55 9.34
N LEU A 197 9.92 -8.53 10.15
CA LEU A 197 8.58 -8.96 9.74
C LEU A 197 7.69 -7.80 9.29
N LEU A 198 8.03 -6.57 9.66
CA LEU A 198 7.18 -5.41 9.46
C LEU A 198 7.98 -4.25 8.88
N THR A 199 7.40 -3.56 7.90
CA THR A 199 7.81 -2.23 7.45
C THR A 199 6.80 -1.20 7.98
N VAL A 200 7.28 -0.15 8.62
CA VAL A 200 6.45 0.97 9.07
C VAL A 200 6.77 2.18 8.20
N MET A 201 5.75 2.69 7.52
CA MET A 201 5.81 3.90 6.71
C MET A 201 5.32 5.08 7.56
N GLN A 202 6.09 6.17 7.63
CA GLN A 202 5.63 7.39 8.28
C GLN A 202 4.59 8.08 7.40
N TRP A 203 3.35 8.17 7.90
CA TRP A 203 2.22 8.66 7.12
C TRP A 203 1.79 10.06 7.54
N ARG A 204 2.74 10.99 7.61
CA ARG A 204 2.49 12.39 8.01
C ARG A 204 1.88 13.17 6.86
N LEU A 205 0.56 13.25 6.83
CA LEU A 205 -0.16 13.94 5.76
C LEU A 205 0.11 15.44 5.78
N PRO A 206 0.19 16.10 4.60
CA PRO A 206 0.39 17.54 4.52
C PRO A 206 -0.87 18.33 4.91
N THR A 207 -2.03 17.69 4.92
CA THR A 207 -3.32 18.28 5.27
C THR A 207 -4.32 17.20 5.68
N LEU A 208 -5.25 17.56 6.57
CA LEU A 208 -6.41 16.74 6.93
C LEU A 208 -7.63 16.98 6.03
N GLU A 209 -7.52 17.88 5.05
CA GLU A 209 -8.53 18.09 4.00
C GLU A 209 -8.43 17.04 2.87
N VAL A 210 -8.03 15.81 3.21
CA VAL A 210 -8.07 14.61 2.37
C VAL A 210 -8.97 13.59 3.05
N TRP A 211 -9.69 12.78 2.27
CA TRP A 211 -10.61 11.80 2.84
C TRP A 211 -9.85 10.69 3.56
N TYR A 212 -10.35 10.32 4.74
CA TYR A 212 -9.94 9.14 5.52
C TYR A 212 -8.41 8.93 5.56
N TYR A 213 -7.68 10.00 5.89
CA TYR A 213 -6.21 10.01 6.00
C TYR A 213 -5.49 9.50 4.73
N ALA A 214 -6.06 9.74 3.55
CA ALA A 214 -5.55 9.25 2.27
C ALA A 214 -5.29 7.72 2.27
N GLN A 215 -6.07 6.94 3.01
CA GLN A 215 -5.87 5.49 3.16
C GLN A 215 -5.77 4.76 1.81
N ASN A 216 -6.56 5.15 0.82
CA ASN A 216 -6.47 4.56 -0.51
C ASN A 216 -5.12 4.82 -1.19
N LEU A 217 -4.46 5.96 -0.94
CA LEU A 217 -3.10 6.19 -1.41
C LEU A 217 -2.10 5.26 -0.70
N ALA A 218 -2.22 5.10 0.62
CA ALA A 218 -1.37 4.21 1.42
C ALA A 218 -1.47 2.74 0.94
N ILE A 219 -2.69 2.24 0.74
CA ILE A 219 -2.93 0.88 0.24
C ILE A 219 -2.30 0.70 -1.14
N ASN A 220 -2.49 1.66 -2.04
CA ASN A 220 -1.90 1.59 -3.38
C ASN A 220 -0.36 1.66 -3.33
N ASP A 221 0.23 2.54 -2.50
CA ASP A 221 1.68 2.61 -2.32
C ASP A 221 2.21 1.25 -1.83
N CYS A 222 1.51 0.63 -0.88
CA CYS A 222 1.86 -0.69 -0.35
C CYS A 222 1.85 -1.78 -1.41
N VAL A 223 0.79 -1.83 -2.23
CA VAL A 223 0.68 -2.79 -3.34
C VAL A 223 1.81 -2.58 -4.34
N TYR A 224 2.14 -1.33 -4.67
CA TYR A 224 3.22 -1.03 -5.62
C TYR A 224 4.60 -1.37 -5.09
N ARG A 225 4.90 -1.12 -3.81
CA ARG A 225 6.15 -1.55 -3.15
C ARG A 225 6.36 -3.06 -3.20
N ASN A 226 5.25 -3.80 -3.20
CA ASN A 226 5.25 -5.26 -3.20
C ASN A 226 5.14 -5.87 -4.60
N ARG A 227 5.12 -5.06 -5.67
CA ARG A 227 5.21 -5.57 -7.04
C ARG A 227 6.50 -6.35 -7.23
N ILE A 228 6.37 -7.57 -7.76
CA ILE A 228 7.44 -8.56 -7.96
C ILE A 228 8.01 -9.10 -6.64
N ALA A 229 8.12 -8.31 -5.58
CA ALA A 229 8.66 -8.74 -4.29
C ALA A 229 7.75 -9.73 -3.53
N SER A 230 6.44 -9.68 -3.78
CA SER A 230 5.44 -10.56 -3.17
C SER A 230 4.53 -11.18 -4.25
N GLN A 231 4.25 -12.48 -4.16
CA GLN A 231 3.33 -13.16 -5.08
C GLN A 231 1.88 -12.69 -4.89
N PHE A 232 1.50 -12.44 -3.64
CA PHE A 232 0.19 -11.97 -3.24
C PHE A 232 0.30 -10.88 -2.17
N VAL A 233 -0.60 -9.91 -2.25
CA VAL A 233 -0.76 -8.85 -1.26
C VAL A 233 -2.17 -8.92 -0.70
N VAL A 234 -2.30 -9.05 0.61
CA VAL A 234 -3.57 -9.10 1.34
C VAL A 234 -3.86 -7.70 1.87
N ILE A 235 -4.99 -7.12 1.45
CA ILE A 235 -5.44 -5.79 1.89
C ILE A 235 -6.48 -5.99 2.99
N GLN A 236 -6.16 -5.56 4.22
CA GLN A 236 -6.93 -5.94 5.41
C GLN A 236 -6.87 -4.84 6.48
N ASP A 237 -7.91 -4.75 7.31
CA ASP A 237 -7.88 -3.94 8.54
C ASP A 237 -7.40 -4.80 9.72
N THR A 238 -6.89 -4.19 10.79
CA THR A 238 -6.32 -4.96 11.92
C THR A 238 -7.36 -5.75 12.72
N ASP A 239 -8.65 -5.41 12.63
CA ASP A 239 -9.79 -6.07 13.29
C ASP A 239 -10.50 -7.10 12.40
N GLU A 240 -10.02 -7.33 11.17
CA GLU A 240 -10.64 -8.25 10.23
C GLU A 240 -9.66 -9.35 9.86
N PHE A 241 -10.18 -10.50 9.42
CA PHE A 241 -9.38 -11.68 9.10
C PHE A 241 -9.97 -12.43 7.91
N ILE A 242 -9.10 -12.91 7.01
CA ILE A 242 -9.47 -13.81 5.92
C ILE A 242 -9.18 -15.24 6.38
N ILE A 243 -10.18 -15.94 6.92
CA ILE A 243 -10.03 -17.32 7.42
C ILE A 243 -10.57 -18.31 6.37
N PRO A 244 -9.72 -19.17 5.77
CA PRO A 244 -10.21 -20.24 4.90
C PRO A 244 -11.11 -21.21 5.69
N LYS A 245 -12.20 -21.66 5.06
CA LYS A 245 -13.15 -22.59 5.71
C LYS A 245 -12.85 -24.07 5.47
N GLN A 246 -12.15 -24.38 4.38
CA GLN A 246 -11.91 -25.74 3.89
C GLN A 246 -10.42 -26.06 3.70
N HIS A 247 -9.55 -25.14 4.10
CA HIS A 247 -8.10 -25.20 3.90
C HIS A 247 -7.40 -24.62 5.12
N ASP A 248 -6.12 -24.94 5.30
CA ASP A 248 -5.37 -24.53 6.49
C ASP A 248 -4.59 -23.22 6.27
N SER A 249 -4.38 -22.83 5.01
CA SER A 249 -3.60 -21.64 4.65
C SER A 249 -4.18 -20.88 3.46
N TRP A 250 -3.72 -19.64 3.27
CA TRP A 250 -4.05 -18.87 2.06
C TRP A 250 -3.45 -19.50 0.80
N ALA A 251 -2.29 -20.16 0.90
CA ALA A 251 -1.67 -20.81 -0.24
C ALA A 251 -2.56 -21.92 -0.81
N GLU A 252 -3.09 -22.79 0.06
CA GLU A 252 -4.01 -23.86 -0.32
C GLU A 252 -5.33 -23.31 -0.86
N LEU A 253 -5.90 -22.32 -0.18
CA LEU A 253 -7.12 -21.65 -0.62
C LEU A 253 -6.97 -21.08 -2.03
N LEU A 254 -5.92 -20.29 -2.27
CA LEU A 254 -5.73 -19.68 -3.57
C LEU A 254 -5.40 -20.72 -4.63
N HIS A 255 -4.61 -21.75 -4.31
CA HIS A 255 -4.38 -22.85 -5.26
C HIS A 255 -5.70 -23.51 -5.71
N ALA A 256 -6.60 -23.81 -4.77
CA ALA A 256 -7.92 -24.38 -5.07
C ALA A 256 -8.77 -23.44 -5.94
N VAL A 257 -8.88 -22.16 -5.56
CA VAL A 257 -9.66 -21.16 -6.29
C VAL A 257 -9.10 -20.93 -7.71
N GLN A 258 -7.78 -20.89 -7.85
CA GLN A 258 -7.12 -20.74 -9.14
C GLN A 258 -7.33 -21.94 -10.04
N SER A 259 -7.20 -23.16 -9.48
CA SER A 259 -7.49 -24.38 -10.21
C SER A 259 -8.92 -24.35 -10.75
N GLU A 260 -9.91 -24.06 -9.90
CA GLU A 260 -11.31 -23.95 -10.33
C GLU A 260 -11.50 -22.91 -11.44
N PHE A 261 -10.88 -21.73 -11.31
CA PHE A 261 -10.98 -20.65 -12.29
C PHE A 261 -10.48 -21.09 -13.69
N TYR A 262 -9.32 -21.74 -13.76
CA TYR A 262 -8.72 -22.16 -15.03
C TYR A 262 -9.35 -23.41 -15.64
N HIS A 263 -10.14 -24.18 -14.89
CA HIS A 263 -10.94 -25.29 -15.45
C HIS A 263 -12.24 -24.83 -16.12
N ARG A 264 -12.60 -23.53 -16.04
CA ARG A 264 -13.81 -23.01 -16.69
C ARG A 264 -13.65 -22.99 -18.22
N PRO A 265 -14.67 -23.40 -18.99
CA PRO A 265 -14.54 -23.66 -20.43
C PRO A 265 -14.17 -22.44 -21.29
N ASN A 266 -14.33 -21.23 -20.78
CA ASN A 266 -14.02 -19.97 -21.49
C ASN A 266 -12.78 -19.24 -20.95
N ILE A 267 -12.01 -19.89 -20.06
CA ILE A 267 -10.80 -19.30 -19.47
C ILE A 267 -9.59 -20.00 -20.05
N THR A 268 -8.59 -19.22 -20.47
CA THR A 268 -7.32 -19.75 -20.97
C THR A 268 -6.27 -19.69 -19.89
N ALA A 269 -5.23 -20.52 -19.99
CA ALA A 269 -4.08 -20.48 -19.06
C ALA A 269 -3.40 -19.09 -19.01
N ASN A 270 -3.54 -18.29 -20.07
CA ASN A 270 -2.97 -16.94 -20.17
C ASN A 270 -3.91 -15.85 -19.65
N THR A 271 -5.13 -16.18 -19.23
CA THR A 271 -6.06 -15.20 -18.67
C THR A 271 -5.50 -14.70 -17.32
N PRO A 272 -5.19 -13.40 -17.18
CA PRO A 272 -4.60 -12.88 -15.97
C PRO A 272 -5.62 -12.88 -14.83
N LEU A 273 -5.21 -13.38 -13.67
CA LEU A 273 -6.00 -13.36 -12.45
C LEU A 273 -5.42 -12.33 -11.48
N ALA A 274 -6.00 -11.14 -11.46
CA ALA A 274 -5.43 -10.00 -10.76
C ALA A 274 -5.81 -9.91 -9.28
N SER A 275 -7.02 -10.35 -8.93
CA SER A 275 -7.56 -10.18 -7.59
C SER A 275 -8.52 -11.29 -7.19
N PHE A 276 -8.56 -11.56 -5.89
CA PHE A 276 -9.43 -12.50 -5.22
C PHE A 276 -10.21 -11.70 -4.18
N VAL A 277 -11.53 -11.63 -4.37
CA VAL A 277 -12.42 -10.86 -3.49
C VAL A 277 -13.14 -11.83 -2.58
N VAL A 278 -13.01 -11.64 -1.26
CA VAL A 278 -13.61 -12.54 -0.28
C VAL A 278 -14.92 -11.99 0.26
N GLU A 279 -15.92 -12.86 0.35
CA GLU A 279 -17.16 -12.58 1.07
C GLU A 279 -16.90 -12.54 2.58
N THR A 280 -17.55 -11.62 3.29
CA THR A 280 -17.23 -11.35 4.71
C THR A 280 -18.46 -11.43 5.60
N THR A 281 -18.24 -11.69 6.89
CA THR A 281 -19.26 -11.62 7.94
C THR A 281 -18.63 -11.07 9.21
N TYR A 282 -19.46 -10.54 10.12
CA TYR A 282 -18.96 -10.03 11.39
C TYR A 282 -18.98 -11.10 12.47
N PHE A 283 -17.98 -10.99 13.33
CA PHE A 283 -17.92 -11.68 14.61
C PHE A 283 -18.02 -10.61 15.69
N HIS A 284 -19.06 -10.67 16.51
CA HIS A 284 -19.35 -9.65 17.52
C HIS A 284 -20.20 -10.27 18.63
N GLY A 285 -20.16 -9.66 19.81
CA GLY A 285 -20.93 -10.11 20.97
C GLY A 285 -20.33 -11.35 21.61
N MET A 286 -20.18 -11.32 22.93
CA MET A 286 -19.76 -12.50 23.68
C MET A 286 -20.83 -13.59 23.66
N PRO A 287 -20.44 -14.87 23.64
CA PRO A 287 -21.37 -15.97 23.87
C PRO A 287 -22.07 -15.83 25.23
N SER A 288 -23.24 -16.46 25.39
CA SER A 288 -23.89 -16.52 26.71
C SER A 288 -22.97 -17.22 27.72
N ALA A 289 -23.19 -16.98 29.02
CA ALA A 289 -22.36 -17.58 30.07
C ALA A 289 -22.34 -19.12 29.99
N GLU A 290 -23.46 -19.74 29.59
CA GLU A 290 -23.57 -21.19 29.39
C GLU A 290 -22.71 -21.67 28.22
N ILE A 291 -22.81 -20.99 27.07
CA ILE A 291 -22.00 -21.31 25.89
C ILE A 291 -20.52 -21.11 26.19
N TRP A 292 -20.18 -19.99 26.85
CA TRP A 292 -18.80 -19.68 27.24
C TRP A 292 -18.21 -20.76 28.14
N LYS A 293 -18.95 -21.19 29.18
CA LYS A 293 -18.53 -22.29 30.07
C LYS A 293 -18.31 -23.59 29.30
N GLY A 294 -19.15 -23.90 28.31
CA GLY A 294 -18.97 -25.06 27.43
C GLY A 294 -17.69 -24.96 26.58
N LEU A 295 -17.42 -23.79 26.00
CA LEU A 295 -16.20 -23.54 25.23
C LEU A 295 -14.94 -23.66 26.10
N MET A 296 -14.97 -23.15 27.32
CA MET A 296 -13.85 -23.28 28.25
C MET A 296 -13.48 -24.75 28.51
N VAL A 297 -14.47 -25.62 28.72
CA VAL A 297 -14.24 -27.06 28.88
C VAL A 297 -13.70 -27.67 27.59
N ASN A 298 -14.32 -27.39 26.45
CA ASN A 298 -13.93 -27.99 25.16
C ASN A 298 -12.52 -27.62 24.72
N PHE A 299 -12.08 -26.39 24.98
CA PHE A 299 -10.77 -25.88 24.60
C PHE A 299 -9.76 -25.89 25.75
N SER A 300 -10.10 -26.50 26.89
CA SER A 300 -9.25 -26.58 28.09
C SER A 300 -8.76 -25.20 28.58
N ILE A 301 -9.61 -24.17 28.47
CA ILE A 301 -9.34 -22.81 28.93
C ILE A 301 -9.61 -22.75 30.44
N ASN A 302 -8.58 -22.50 31.23
CA ASN A 302 -8.70 -22.38 32.69
C ASN A 302 -8.94 -20.92 33.12
N ALA A 303 -9.12 -20.71 34.43
CA ALA A 303 -9.40 -19.37 34.98
C ALA A 303 -8.22 -18.38 34.83
N GLU A 304 -6.98 -18.88 34.81
CA GLU A 304 -5.80 -18.05 34.58
C GLU A 304 -5.73 -17.60 33.11
N ASP A 305 -6.04 -18.49 32.16
CA ASP A 305 -6.14 -18.15 30.75
C ASP A 305 -7.22 -17.09 30.51
N GLU A 306 -8.41 -17.27 31.09
CA GLU A 306 -9.50 -16.31 30.97
C GLU A 306 -9.12 -14.95 31.56
N LYS A 307 -8.46 -14.94 32.72
CA LYS A 307 -7.94 -13.72 33.33
C LYS A 307 -6.89 -13.04 32.44
N PHE A 308 -5.96 -13.81 31.88
CA PHE A 308 -4.95 -13.31 30.94
C PHE A 308 -5.59 -12.65 29.72
N LEU A 309 -6.57 -13.31 29.08
CA LEU A 309 -7.25 -12.80 27.89
C LEU A 309 -7.96 -11.46 28.19
N LYS A 310 -8.64 -11.37 29.34
CA LYS A 310 -9.33 -10.14 29.76
C LYS A 310 -8.37 -9.01 30.11
N ASP A 311 -7.35 -9.31 30.91
CA ASP A 311 -6.37 -8.30 31.36
C ASP A 311 -5.54 -7.73 30.20
N ASN A 312 -5.40 -8.49 29.11
CA ASN A 312 -4.63 -8.10 27.93
C ASN A 312 -5.49 -7.72 26.73
N ASP A 313 -6.81 -7.58 26.86
CA ASP A 313 -7.71 -7.22 25.74
C ASP A 313 -7.52 -8.12 24.50
N VAL A 314 -7.35 -9.43 24.72
CA VAL A 314 -7.23 -10.42 23.65
C VAL A 314 -8.61 -11.01 23.38
N ILE A 315 -9.12 -10.84 22.17
CA ILE A 315 -10.46 -11.29 21.76
C ILE A 315 -10.29 -12.48 20.80
N PRO A 316 -10.21 -13.73 21.27
CA PRO A 316 -10.16 -14.87 20.37
C PRO A 316 -11.50 -15.07 19.68
N PHE A 317 -11.53 -15.74 18.51
CA PHE A 317 -12.78 -16.02 17.80
C PHE A 317 -13.82 -16.80 18.63
N LEU A 318 -13.37 -17.52 19.67
CA LEU A 318 -14.25 -18.19 20.64
C LEU A 318 -15.10 -17.21 21.48
N PHE A 319 -14.66 -15.95 21.61
CA PHE A 319 -15.34 -14.91 22.40
C PHE A 319 -16.35 -14.12 21.57
N VAL A 320 -16.52 -14.46 20.29
CA VAL A 320 -17.34 -13.65 19.39
C VAL A 320 -18.28 -14.53 18.59
N GLN A 321 -19.54 -14.12 18.51
CA GLN A 321 -20.54 -14.84 17.73
C GLN A 321 -20.51 -14.38 16.27
N ARG A 322 -20.39 -15.36 15.38
CA ARG A 322 -20.54 -15.15 13.93
C ARG A 322 -21.97 -14.72 13.63
N LYS A 323 -22.15 -13.64 12.89
CA LYS A 323 -23.46 -13.28 12.32
C LYS A 323 -23.92 -14.34 11.33
N ASP A 324 -25.23 -14.50 11.23
CA ASP A 324 -25.90 -15.47 10.35
C ASP A 324 -25.94 -15.04 8.87
N TYR A 325 -25.69 -13.75 8.59
CA TYR A 325 -25.60 -13.22 7.24
C TYR A 325 -24.16 -13.01 6.76
N VAL A 326 -23.98 -13.03 5.44
CA VAL A 326 -22.71 -12.82 4.74
C VAL A 326 -22.88 -11.67 3.76
N TYR A 327 -21.94 -10.72 3.77
CA TYR A 327 -21.87 -9.66 2.77
C TYR A 327 -21.36 -10.22 1.46
N LYS A 328 -22.11 -9.95 0.39
CA LYS A 328 -21.70 -10.30 -0.97
C LYS A 328 -20.47 -9.52 -1.40
N TYR A 329 -19.78 -10.07 -2.39
CA TYR A 329 -18.51 -9.56 -2.91
C TYR A 329 -18.52 -8.09 -3.42
N ASN A 330 -19.68 -7.47 -3.60
CA ASN A 330 -19.83 -6.10 -4.09
C ASN A 330 -20.19 -5.07 -3.00
N SER A 331 -20.20 -5.48 -1.72
CA SER A 331 -20.56 -4.61 -0.60
C SER A 331 -19.37 -4.36 0.33
N ARG A 332 -19.19 -5.20 1.36
CA ARG A 332 -18.03 -5.15 2.27
C ARG A 332 -17.16 -6.37 2.02
N VAL A 333 -15.95 -6.12 1.56
CA VAL A 333 -15.01 -7.18 1.15
C VAL A 333 -13.59 -6.86 1.57
N LYS A 334 -12.80 -7.92 1.69
CA LYS A 334 -11.34 -7.86 1.71
C LYS A 334 -10.81 -8.50 0.44
N THR A 335 -9.60 -8.13 0.07
CA THR A 335 -9.06 -8.52 -1.24
C THR A 335 -7.64 -9.02 -1.08
N ILE A 336 -7.34 -10.12 -1.75
CA ILE A 336 -5.98 -10.56 -2.01
C ILE A 336 -5.69 -10.24 -3.47
N VAL A 337 -4.60 -9.53 -3.75
CA VAL A 337 -4.23 -9.12 -5.11
C VAL A 337 -2.90 -9.72 -5.53
N ARG A 338 -2.74 -9.92 -6.83
CA ARG A 338 -1.43 -10.12 -7.47
C ARG A 338 -0.89 -8.74 -7.87
N PRO A 339 0.09 -8.19 -7.13
CA PRO A 339 0.46 -6.78 -7.27
C PRO A 339 0.93 -6.41 -8.68
N GLU A 340 1.50 -7.35 -9.43
CA GLU A 340 1.94 -7.21 -10.83
C GLU A 340 0.80 -7.01 -11.84
N HIS A 341 -0.44 -7.32 -11.45
CA HIS A 341 -1.63 -7.16 -12.28
C HIS A 341 -2.53 -6.01 -11.84
N VAL A 342 -2.18 -5.28 -10.78
CA VAL A 342 -2.96 -4.15 -10.28
C VAL A 342 -2.56 -2.86 -11.00
N TYR A 343 -3.23 -2.56 -12.11
CA TYR A 343 -3.10 -1.31 -12.83
C TYR A 343 -4.29 -0.41 -12.48
N ASN A 344 -4.03 0.69 -11.76
CA ASN A 344 -5.01 1.77 -11.61
C ASN A 344 -5.08 2.59 -12.86
#